data_AF-A0AAJ1V8H8-F1
#
_entry.id   AF-A0AAJ1V8H8-F1
#
_cell.length_a   1.000
_cell.length_b   1.000
_cell.length_c   1.000
_cell.angle_alpha   90.00
_cell.angle_beta   90.00
_cell.angle_gamma   90.00
#
_symmetry.space_group_name_H-M   'P 1'
#
loop_
_entity.id
_entity.type
_entity.pdbx_description
1 polymer ?
#
loop_
_entity_poly.entity_id
_entity_poly.type
_entity_poly.pdbx_seq_one_letter_code
_entity_poly.pdbx_strand_id
1 'polypeptide(L)'
;MLGPDNGSVIVTNYSNREWTFSTIYDPKYGSHPVSGHRDFGFIQNSNNSYTFYTRGVDRLTDKSAETLYDLSQKLNYDIPFNIADNLWKSFQTKITDYVNSNGGKASVNSPQIKRPDWQLVKDVINGKKPLKSLSNDCK
;
A
#
# COMPACT_ATOMS: atom_id res chain seq x y z
N MET A 1 11.90 3.85 23.49
CA MET A 1 12.51 3.36 22.23
C MET A 1 11.42 3.42 21.16
N LEU A 2 11.52 4.33 20.19
CA LEU A 2 10.62 4.41 19.03
C LEU A 2 11.11 3.36 18.02
N GLY A 3 10.47 2.20 18.01
CA GLY A 3 10.76 1.11 17.08
C GLY A 3 9.69 1.00 15.97
N PRO A 4 9.91 0.17 14.94
CA PRO A 4 8.94 -0.12 13.87
C PRO A 4 7.60 -0.72 14.37
N ASP A 5 7.50 -1.04 15.66
CA ASP A 5 6.33 -1.63 16.32
C ASP A 5 5.23 -0.61 16.71
N ASN A 6 5.31 0.64 16.26
CA ASN A 6 4.27 1.65 16.54
C ASN A 6 3.12 1.63 15.52
N GLY A 7 2.93 0.52 14.81
CA GLY A 7 1.92 0.35 13.78
C GLY A 7 1.00 -0.82 14.08
N SER A 8 0.26 -0.74 15.19
CA SER A 8 -0.64 -1.83 15.60
C SER A 8 -1.68 -2.13 14.52
N VAL A 9 -1.84 -3.42 14.23
CA VAL A 9 -2.85 -3.96 13.31
C VAL A 9 -3.58 -5.12 13.97
N ILE A 10 -4.80 -5.39 13.52
CA ILE A 10 -5.58 -6.57 13.89
C ILE A 10 -6.00 -7.33 12.63
N VAL A 11 -6.10 -8.66 12.74
CA VAL A 11 -6.72 -9.47 11.68
C VAL A 11 -8.22 -9.22 11.69
N THR A 12 -8.74 -8.67 10.60
CA THR A 12 -10.18 -8.38 10.46
C THR A 12 -10.89 -9.36 9.54
N ASN A 13 -10.15 -10.11 8.73
CA ASN A 13 -10.68 -11.18 7.90
C ASN A 13 -9.59 -12.23 7.66
N TYR A 14 -9.99 -13.49 7.56
CA TYR A 14 -9.09 -14.58 7.25
C TYR A 14 -9.82 -15.75 6.60
N SER A 15 -9.08 -16.53 5.82
CA SER A 15 -9.49 -17.84 5.33
C SER A 15 -8.28 -18.78 5.28
N ASN A 16 -8.43 -19.94 4.67
CA ASN A 16 -7.32 -20.84 4.36
C ASN A 16 -6.39 -20.33 3.25
N ARG A 17 -6.70 -19.20 2.60
CA ARG A 17 -5.97 -18.67 1.44
C ARG A 17 -5.50 -17.23 1.59
N GLU A 18 -6.06 -16.47 2.53
CA GLU A 18 -5.78 -15.04 2.67
C GLU A 18 -6.00 -14.53 4.09
N TRP A 19 -5.29 -13.45 4.42
CA TRP A 19 -5.41 -12.67 5.65
C TRP A 19 -5.51 -11.19 5.34
N THR A 20 -6.47 -10.52 5.98
CA THR A 20 -6.63 -9.06 5.96
C THR A 20 -6.25 -8.49 7.32
N PHE A 21 -5.29 -7.57 7.31
CA PHE A 21 -4.90 -6.78 8.47
C PHE A 21 -5.46 -5.36 8.35
N SER A 22 -6.03 -4.86 9.45
CA SER A 22 -6.50 -3.48 9.56
C SER A 22 -5.71 -2.73 10.62
N THR A 23 -5.35 -1.50 10.32
CA THR A 23 -4.70 -0.59 11.27
C THR A 23 -5.65 -0.24 12.41
N ILE A 24 -5.16 -0.25 13.65
CA ILE A 24 -5.93 0.10 14.84
C ILE A 24 -5.27 1.23 15.61
N TYR A 25 -6.04 1.88 16.48
CA TYR A 25 -5.48 2.69 17.54
C TYR A 25 -5.09 1.79 18.72
N ASP A 26 -3.87 1.97 19.21
CA ASP A 26 -3.34 1.28 20.37
C ASP A 26 -3.09 2.28 21.51
N PRO A 27 -3.66 2.11 22.71
CA PRO A 27 -3.44 3.06 23.81
C PRO A 27 -1.97 3.24 24.23
N LYS A 28 -1.11 2.24 23.99
CA LYS A 28 0.33 2.27 24.32
C LYS A 28 1.16 2.89 23.19
N TYR A 29 0.81 2.59 21.94
CA TYR A 29 1.63 2.95 20.77
C TYR A 29 1.02 4.05 19.87
N GLY A 30 -0.22 4.46 20.13
CA GLY A 30 -0.93 5.49 19.39
C GLY A 30 -1.56 5.00 18.09
N SER A 31 -1.74 5.94 17.16
CA SER A 31 -2.28 5.66 15.83
C SER A 31 -1.19 5.23 14.86
N HIS A 32 -1.49 4.25 14.00
CA HIS A 32 -0.63 3.89 12.88
C HIS A 32 -0.46 5.13 11.93
N PRO A 33 0.76 5.41 11.41
CA PRO A 33 1.02 6.57 10.52
C PRO A 33 0.17 6.63 9.24
N VAL A 34 -0.43 5.50 8.88
CA VAL A 34 -1.36 5.31 7.78
C VAL A 34 -2.50 4.42 8.26
N SER A 35 -3.69 4.64 7.75
CA SER A 35 -4.91 3.91 8.04
C SER A 35 -5.33 3.13 6.81
N GLY A 36 -5.67 1.86 6.97
CA GLY A 36 -5.95 1.03 5.81
C GLY A 36 -6.16 -0.44 6.09
N HIS A 37 -6.40 -1.17 4.99
CA HIS A 37 -6.49 -2.62 4.95
C HIS A 37 -5.37 -3.16 4.06
N ARG A 38 -4.69 -4.21 4.52
CA ARG A 38 -3.65 -4.91 3.80
C ARG A 38 -3.99 -6.39 3.74
N ASP A 39 -4.10 -6.91 2.53
CA ASP A 39 -4.35 -8.32 2.26
C ASP A 39 -3.07 -9.02 1.82
N PHE A 40 -2.88 -10.21 2.36
CA PHE A 40 -1.84 -11.16 2.00
C PHE A 40 -2.51 -12.48 1.66
N GLY A 41 -2.13 -13.10 0.54
CA GLY A 41 -2.73 -14.39 0.19
C GLY A 41 -2.18 -14.98 -1.09
N PHE A 42 -2.88 -15.99 -1.58
CA PHE A 42 -2.58 -16.61 -2.86
C PHE A 42 -3.85 -16.99 -3.63
N ILE A 43 -3.72 -17.05 -4.95
CA ILE A 43 -4.73 -17.53 -5.89
C ILE A 43 -4.19 -18.79 -6.55
N GLN A 44 -4.94 -19.87 -6.50
CA GLN A 44 -4.65 -21.06 -7.30
C GLN A 44 -5.21 -20.87 -8.70
N ASN A 45 -4.34 -20.94 -9.70
CA ASN A 45 -4.68 -20.76 -11.11
C ASN A 45 -5.21 -22.07 -11.71
N SER A 46 -5.90 -21.98 -12.84
CA SER A 46 -6.47 -23.14 -13.55
C SER A 46 -5.42 -24.15 -14.04
N ASN A 47 -4.18 -23.71 -14.23
CA ASN A 47 -3.04 -24.55 -14.62
C ASN A 47 -2.28 -25.15 -13.43
N ASN A 48 -2.89 -25.18 -12.23
CA ASN A 48 -2.29 -25.63 -10.97
C ASN A 48 -1.08 -24.82 -10.48
N SER A 49 -0.77 -23.67 -11.10
CA SER A 49 0.18 -22.72 -10.54
C SER A 49 -0.47 -21.86 -9.45
N TYR A 50 0.34 -21.12 -8.70
CA TYR A 50 -0.11 -20.20 -7.65
C TYR A 50 0.37 -18.78 -7.92
N THR A 51 -0.49 -17.81 -7.64
CA THR A 51 -0.16 -16.38 -7.63
C THR A 51 -0.26 -15.88 -6.20
N PHE A 52 0.89 -15.66 -5.57
CA PHE A 52 0.97 -14.97 -4.28
C PHE A 52 0.79 -13.47 -4.50
N TYR A 53 0.05 -12.82 -3.60
CA TYR A 53 -0.22 -11.40 -3.72
C TYR A 53 -0.10 -10.70 -2.38
N THR A 54 0.29 -9.43 -2.46
CA THR A 54 0.05 -8.43 -1.44
C THR A 54 -0.75 -7.30 -2.10
N ARG A 55 -1.82 -6.84 -1.46
CA ARG A 55 -2.58 -5.66 -1.91
C ARG A 55 -3.03 -4.85 -0.72
N GLY A 56 -3.16 -3.54 -0.87
CA GLY A 56 -3.59 -2.70 0.22
C GLY A 56 -4.00 -1.33 -0.24
N VAL A 57 -4.77 -0.66 0.61
CA VAL A 57 -5.17 0.73 0.44
C VAL A 57 -4.85 1.44 1.73
N ASP A 58 -3.92 2.39 1.66
CA ASP A 58 -3.46 3.19 2.79
C ASP A 58 -3.87 4.66 2.60
N ARG A 59 -4.33 5.29 3.68
CA ARG A 59 -4.60 6.74 3.79
C ARG A 59 -3.71 7.29 4.89
N LEU A 60 -3.29 8.54 4.80
CA LEU A 60 -2.55 9.18 5.90
C LEU A 60 -3.49 9.36 7.09
N THR A 61 -3.06 8.99 8.30
CA THR A 61 -3.93 8.96 9.50
C THR A 61 -4.00 10.30 10.22
N ASP A 62 -2.94 11.10 10.18
CA ASP A 62 -2.85 12.33 10.97
C ASP A 62 -2.19 13.50 10.23
N LYS A 63 -2.34 14.69 10.81
CA LYS A 63 -1.80 15.96 10.28
C LYS A 63 -0.28 15.96 10.17
N SER A 64 0.45 15.12 10.92
CA SER A 64 1.90 15.03 10.82
C SER A 64 2.31 14.19 9.61
N ALA A 65 1.57 13.12 9.30
CA ALA A 65 1.69 12.37 8.07
C ALA A 65 1.29 13.22 6.84
N GLU A 66 0.25 14.06 6.97
CA GLU A 66 -0.10 15.08 5.96
C GLU A 66 0.99 16.14 5.80
N THR A 67 1.58 16.63 6.89
CA THR A 67 2.66 17.64 6.84
C THR A 67 3.92 17.06 6.20
N LEU A 68 4.28 15.81 6.55
CA LEU A 68 5.38 15.10 5.92
C LEU A 68 5.10 14.87 4.43
N TYR A 69 3.90 14.45 4.06
CA TYR A 69 3.49 14.28 2.67
C TYR A 69 3.49 15.61 1.89
N ASP A 70 2.97 16.70 2.46
CA ASP A 70 2.97 18.02 1.83
C ASP A 70 4.41 18.56 1.68
N LEU A 71 5.30 18.32 2.64
CA LEU A 71 6.72 18.68 2.55
C LEU A 71 7.43 17.81 1.50
N SER A 72 7.10 16.52 1.45
CA SER A 72 7.69 15.55 0.53
C SER A 72 7.23 15.80 -0.91
N GLN A 73 5.96 16.17 -1.13
CA GLN A 73 5.42 16.65 -2.41
C GLN A 73 6.11 17.95 -2.86
N LYS A 74 6.34 18.91 -1.95
CA LYS A 74 7.09 20.15 -2.26
C LYS A 74 8.55 19.90 -2.63
N LEU A 75 9.13 18.80 -2.15
CA LEU A 75 10.50 18.37 -2.45
C LEU A 75 10.54 17.27 -3.54
N ASN A 76 9.42 16.99 -4.20
CA ASN A 76 9.29 15.99 -5.27
C ASN A 76 9.72 14.57 -4.86
N TYR A 77 9.51 14.21 -3.59
CA TYR A 77 10.06 13.00 -2.98
C TYR A 77 8.96 12.29 -2.16
N ASP A 78 8.49 11.12 -2.58
CA ASP A 78 7.40 10.40 -1.89
C ASP A 78 7.95 9.44 -0.81
N ILE A 79 8.52 9.99 0.27
CA ILE A 79 9.25 9.20 1.30
C ILE A 79 8.41 8.07 1.92
N PRO A 80 7.21 8.34 2.49
CA PRO A 80 6.50 7.30 3.24
C PRO A 80 6.02 6.16 2.33
N PHE A 81 5.52 6.47 1.13
CA PHE A 81 5.03 5.44 0.22
C PHE A 81 6.17 4.71 -0.51
N ASN A 82 7.34 5.33 -0.74
CA ASN A 82 8.50 4.63 -1.30
C ASN A 82 9.08 3.59 -0.34
N ILE A 83 9.14 3.89 0.96
CA ILE A 83 9.59 2.93 1.98
C ILE A 83 8.63 1.74 2.03
N ALA A 84 7.32 2.01 2.02
CA ALA A 84 6.31 0.97 1.93
C ALA A 84 6.48 0.13 0.64
N ASP A 85 6.60 0.77 -0.53
CA ASP A 85 6.80 0.05 -1.80
C ASP A 85 8.01 -0.86 -1.78
N ASN A 86 9.13 -0.41 -1.21
CA ASN A 86 10.34 -1.21 -1.10
C ASN A 86 10.13 -2.43 -0.20
N LEU A 87 9.42 -2.27 0.91
CA LEU A 87 9.07 -3.40 1.78
C LEU A 87 8.22 -4.43 1.03
N TRP A 88 7.20 -3.97 0.31
CA TRP A 88 6.30 -4.83 -0.45
C TRP A 88 7.01 -5.56 -1.60
N LYS A 89 7.87 -4.86 -2.34
CA LYS A 89 8.72 -5.45 -3.37
C LYS A 89 9.66 -6.49 -2.77
N SER A 90 10.28 -6.20 -1.63
CA SER A 90 11.20 -7.14 -0.97
C SER A 90 10.51 -8.45 -0.58
N PHE A 91 9.25 -8.41 -0.15
CA PHE A 91 8.47 -9.61 0.15
C PHE A 91 8.25 -10.46 -1.09
N GLN A 92 7.84 -9.85 -2.21
CA GLN A 92 7.63 -10.54 -3.48
C GLN A 92 8.94 -11.17 -3.99
N THR A 93 10.05 -10.42 -3.95
CA THR A 93 11.38 -10.92 -4.31
C THR A 93 11.77 -12.13 -3.47
N LYS A 94 11.62 -12.08 -2.14
CA LYS A 94 11.97 -13.19 -1.26
C LYS A 94 11.16 -14.46 -1.54
N ILE A 95 9.88 -14.35 -1.89
CA ILE A 95 9.07 -15.51 -2.30
C ILE A 95 9.62 -16.10 -3.60
N THR A 96 9.90 -15.25 -4.60
CA THR A 96 10.46 -15.70 -5.88
C THR A 96 11.81 -16.40 -5.68
N ASP A 97 12.71 -15.81 -4.88
CA ASP A 97 14.03 -16.37 -4.59
C ASP A 97 13.91 -17.72 -3.86
N TYR A 98 13.00 -17.82 -2.88
CA TYR A 98 12.73 -19.08 -2.18
C TYR A 98 12.25 -20.18 -3.14
N VAL A 99 11.27 -19.89 -4.00
CA VAL A 99 10.75 -20.88 -4.95
C VAL A 99 11.84 -21.32 -5.94
N ASN A 100 12.59 -20.39 -6.50
CA ASN A 100 13.63 -20.68 -7.50
C ASN A 100 14.81 -21.44 -6.88
N SER A 101 15.22 -21.11 -5.66
CA SER A 101 16.29 -21.81 -4.93
C SER A 101 15.92 -23.25 -4.53
N ASN A 102 14.62 -23.58 -4.51
CA ASN A 102 14.11 -24.91 -4.18
C ASN A 102 13.63 -25.69 -5.41
N GLY A 103 14.13 -25.36 -6.61
CA GLY A 103 13.86 -26.11 -7.85
C GLY A 103 12.51 -25.80 -8.51
N GLY A 104 11.76 -24.84 -7.97
CA GLY A 104 10.56 -24.31 -8.61
C GLY A 104 10.86 -23.27 -9.70
N LYS A 105 9.81 -22.67 -10.25
CA LYS A 105 9.90 -21.54 -11.19
C LYS A 105 8.91 -20.46 -10.77
N ALA A 106 9.42 -19.28 -10.46
CA ALA A 106 8.64 -18.11 -10.09
C ALA A 106 9.19 -16.84 -10.73
N SER A 107 8.30 -15.86 -10.94
CA SER A 107 8.61 -14.52 -11.40
C SER A 107 7.74 -13.48 -10.68
N VAL A 108 8.23 -12.25 -10.56
CA VAL A 108 7.49 -11.12 -9.98
C VAL A 108 6.72 -10.41 -11.10
N ASN A 109 5.41 -10.20 -10.90
CA ASN A 109 4.58 -9.42 -11.81
C ASN A 109 4.77 -7.91 -11.58
N SER A 110 4.50 -7.08 -12.60
CA SER A 110 4.55 -5.63 -12.45
C SER A 110 3.51 -5.13 -11.43
N PRO A 111 3.92 -4.34 -10.41
CA PRO A 111 3.00 -3.86 -9.39
C PRO A 111 2.00 -2.86 -9.98
N GLN A 112 0.76 -2.90 -9.50
CA GLN A 112 -0.28 -1.94 -9.82
C GLN A 112 -0.37 -0.91 -8.69
N ILE A 113 0.16 0.30 -8.93
CA ILE A 113 0.18 1.37 -7.94
C ILE A 113 -0.79 2.46 -8.39
N LYS A 114 -1.79 2.77 -7.56
CA LYS A 114 -2.76 3.85 -7.80
C LYS A 114 -2.64 4.90 -6.70
N ARG A 115 -2.01 6.03 -7.02
CA ARG A 115 -1.90 7.19 -6.13
C ARG A 115 -2.59 8.38 -6.78
N PRO A 116 -3.60 9.00 -6.15
CA PRO A 116 -4.18 10.24 -6.65
C PRO A 116 -3.12 11.34 -6.72
N ASP A 117 -3.15 12.15 -7.79
CA ASP A 117 -2.48 13.44 -7.78
C ASP A 117 -3.30 14.41 -6.92
N TRP A 118 -2.93 14.51 -5.64
CA TRP A 118 -3.64 15.37 -4.71
C TRP A 118 -3.54 16.86 -5.05
N GLN A 119 -2.50 17.30 -5.76
CA GLN A 119 -2.41 18.68 -6.20
C GLN A 119 -3.43 18.95 -7.31
N LEU A 120 -3.57 18.03 -8.26
CA LEU A 120 -4.61 18.10 -9.29
C LEU A 120 -6.02 18.08 -8.67
N VAL A 121 -6.26 17.22 -7.68
CA VAL A 121 -7.54 17.20 -6.93
C VAL A 121 -7.80 18.55 -6.26
N LYS A 122 -6.82 19.11 -5.53
CA LYS A 122 -6.93 20.42 -4.89
C LYS A 122 -7.18 21.53 -5.91
N ASP A 123 -6.50 21.53 -7.06
CA ASP A 123 -6.69 22.53 -8.11
C ASP A 123 -8.10 22.50 -8.70
N VAL A 124 -8.68 21.31 -8.87
CA VAL A 124 -10.06 21.16 -9.36
C VAL A 124 -11.08 21.62 -8.32
N ILE A 125 -10.93 21.20 -7.06
CA ILE A 125 -11.82 21.64 -5.96
C ILE A 125 -11.81 23.16 -5.80
N ASN A 126 -10.65 23.79 -5.96
CA ASN A 126 -10.50 25.25 -5.87
C ASN A 126 -10.86 26.00 -7.17
N GLY A 127 -11.40 25.32 -8.19
CA GLY A 127 -11.81 25.92 -9.45
C GLY A 127 -10.67 26.38 -10.36
N LYS A 128 -9.42 26.01 -10.07
CA LYS A 128 -8.25 26.34 -10.91
C LYS A 128 -8.14 25.47 -12.15
N LYS A 129 -8.72 24.27 -12.12
CA LYS A 129 -8.79 23.32 -13.24
C LYS A 129 -10.23 22.76 -13.36
N PRO A 130 -10.68 22.38 -14.56
CA PRO A 130 -12.01 21.81 -14.75
C PRO A 130 -12.09 20.36 -14.19
N LEU A 131 -13.30 19.92 -13.82
CA LEU A 131 -13.55 18.55 -13.31
C LEU A 131 -13.03 17.45 -14.25
N LYS A 132 -13.13 17.68 -15.57
CA LYS A 132 -12.64 16.76 -16.62
C LYS A 132 -11.14 16.47 -16.51
N SER A 133 -10.36 17.30 -15.79
CA SER A 133 -8.95 17.03 -15.55
C SER A 133 -8.70 15.85 -14.60
N LEU A 134 -9.68 15.42 -13.79
CA LEU A 134 -9.51 14.28 -12.87
C LEU A 134 -9.77 12.92 -13.51
N SER A 135 -10.66 12.86 -14.49
CA SER A 135 -10.95 11.64 -15.24
C SER A 135 -11.65 11.97 -16.55
N ASN A 136 -11.32 11.19 -17.59
CA ASN A 136 -12.06 11.21 -18.85
C ASN A 136 -13.34 10.36 -18.80
N ASP A 137 -13.57 9.63 -17.71
CA ASP A 137 -14.70 8.71 -17.53
C ASP A 137 -15.92 9.37 -16.87
N CYS A 138 -15.84 10.67 -16.53
CA CYS A 138 -16.99 11.44 -16.07
C CYS A 138 -17.88 11.79 -17.28
N LYS A 139 -18.82 10.89 -17.62
CA LYS A 139 -19.97 11.17 -18.49
C LYS A 139 -21.16 11.66 -17.66
#